data_AF-A0A4D7DVW9-F1
#
_entry.id   AF-A0A4D7DVW9-F1
#
_cell.length_a   1.000
_cell.length_b   1.000
_cell.length_c   1.000
_cell.angle_alpha   90.00
_cell.angle_beta   90.00
_cell.angle_gamma   90.00
#
_symmetry.space_group_name_H-M   'P 1'
#
loop_
_entity.id
_entity.type
_entity.pdbx_description
1 polymer ?
#
loop_
_entity_poly.entity_id
_entity_poly.type
_entity_poly.pdbx_seq_one_letter_code
_entity_poly.pdbx_strand_id
1 'polypeptide(L)'
;MQKGVTMTKQRTEISLENQIFLSRKDLHDLGIRVSSATLIRWQNAGRFPKAARLGGTRLAWPRDKVMAWCEKSIKDGENFTYADF
;
A
#
# COMPACT_ATOMS: atom_id res chain seq x y z
N MET A 1 -12.25 -35.17 -18.87
CA MET A 1 -11.63 -33.88 -19.21
C MET A 1 -11.59 -33.01 -17.94
N GLN A 2 -10.49 -33.00 -17.20
CA GLN A 2 -10.30 -32.08 -16.07
C GLN A 2 -9.11 -31.19 -16.40
N LYS A 3 -9.34 -29.87 -16.55
CA LYS A 3 -8.27 -28.87 -16.57
C LYS A 3 -8.40 -28.05 -15.29
N GLY A 4 -7.78 -28.53 -14.22
CA GLY A 4 -7.55 -27.73 -13.03
C GLY A 4 -6.45 -26.72 -13.34
N VAL A 5 -6.79 -25.44 -13.39
CA VAL A 5 -5.81 -24.35 -13.47
C VAL A 5 -5.21 -24.19 -12.08
N THR A 6 -4.01 -24.71 -11.87
CA THR A 6 -3.24 -24.45 -10.66
C THR A 6 -2.72 -23.02 -10.69
N MET A 7 -3.39 -22.10 -10.00
CA MET A 7 -2.86 -20.76 -9.78
C MET A 7 -1.57 -20.86 -8.95
N THR A 8 -0.43 -20.78 -9.63
CA THR A 8 0.88 -20.75 -9.01
C THR A 8 1.03 -19.40 -8.31
N LYS A 9 0.80 -19.38 -6.99
CA LYS A 9 1.07 -18.23 -6.13
C LYS A 9 2.58 -18.04 -6.08
N GLN A 10 3.12 -17.26 -7.02
CA GLN A 10 4.52 -16.85 -7.00
C GLN A 10 4.80 -16.19 -5.65
N ARG A 11 5.52 -16.90 -4.79
CA ARG A 11 6.01 -16.38 -3.52
C ARG A 11 7.08 -15.36 -3.89
N THR A 12 6.72 -14.08 -3.87
CA THR A 12 7.70 -13.01 -4.07
C THR A 12 8.76 -13.18 -2.98
N GLU A 13 9.98 -13.51 -3.38
CA GLU A 13 11.15 -13.47 -2.51
C GLU A 13 11.40 -12.00 -2.16
N ILE A 14 10.76 -11.54 -1.09
CA ILE A 14 11.03 -10.21 -0.53
C ILE A 14 12.29 -10.39 0.27
N SER A 15 13.43 -9.99 -0.30
CA SER A 15 14.64 -9.89 0.47
C SER A 15 14.47 -8.81 1.55
N LEU A 16 14.43 -9.25 2.81
CA LEU A 16 14.22 -8.37 3.97
C LEU A 16 15.44 -7.50 4.28
N GLU A 17 16.59 -7.82 3.71
CA GLU A 17 17.89 -7.28 4.12
C GLU A 17 18.05 -5.76 3.87
N ASN A 18 17.19 -5.16 3.05
CA ASN A 18 17.19 -3.71 2.78
C ASN A 18 15.81 -3.04 2.94
N GLN A 19 14.88 -3.66 3.67
CA GLN A 19 13.52 -3.15 3.72
C GLN A 19 13.39 -1.94 4.65
N ILE A 20 13.22 -0.76 4.07
CA ILE A 20 12.94 0.48 4.82
C ILE A 20 11.46 0.50 5.20
N PHE A 21 11.20 0.75 6.49
CA PHE A 21 9.86 0.93 7.02
C PHE A 21 9.58 2.40 7.32
N LEU A 22 8.48 2.89 6.78
CA LEU A 22 7.98 4.25 6.98
C LEU A 22 7.06 4.29 8.20
N SER A 23 7.28 5.27 9.07
CA SER A 23 6.39 5.63 10.17
C SER A 23 5.20 6.46 9.70
N ARG A 24 4.26 6.72 10.61
CA ARG A 24 3.15 7.65 10.32
C ARG A 24 3.64 9.05 10.00
N LYS A 25 4.73 9.52 10.64
CA LYS A 25 5.33 10.82 10.36
C LYS A 25 5.86 10.87 8.93
N ASP A 26 6.59 9.84 8.51
CA ASP A 26 7.12 9.77 7.15
C ASP A 26 6.01 9.79 6.10
N LEU A 27 4.90 9.07 6.35
CA LEU A 27 3.72 9.15 5.48
C LEU A 27 3.14 10.58 5.40
N HIS A 28 3.14 11.32 6.51
CA HIS A 28 2.66 12.70 6.54
C HIS A 28 3.57 13.63 5.74
N ASP A 29 4.89 13.44 5.88
CA ASP A 29 5.91 14.21 5.16
C ASP A 29 5.90 13.90 3.65
N LEU A 30 5.49 12.68 3.26
CA LEU A 30 5.17 12.31 1.88
C LEU A 30 3.85 12.91 1.35
N GLY A 31 3.12 13.69 2.15
CA GLY A 31 1.84 14.31 1.77
C GLY A 31 0.61 13.45 2.03
N ILE A 32 0.75 12.23 2.57
CA ILE A 32 -0.37 11.35 2.93
C ILE A 32 -0.88 11.75 4.32
N ARG A 33 -1.75 12.78 4.36
CA ARG A 33 -2.25 13.43 5.60
C ARG A 33 -3.58 12.88 6.13
N VAL A 34 -3.95 11.65 5.76
CA VAL A 34 -5.21 11.03 6.21
C VAL A 34 -5.18 10.56 7.67
N SER A 35 -6.34 10.50 8.33
CA SER A 35 -6.43 9.99 9.71
C SER A 35 -6.06 8.51 9.83
N SER A 36 -5.68 8.05 11.03
CA SER A 36 -5.40 6.63 11.31
C SER A 36 -6.60 5.73 11.01
N ALA A 37 -7.82 6.18 11.33
CA ALA A 37 -9.05 5.44 11.03
C ALA A 37 -9.24 5.27 9.50
N THR A 38 -8.97 6.32 8.73
CA THR A 38 -9.02 6.26 7.26
C THR A 38 -7.98 5.30 6.71
N LEU A 39 -6.74 5.33 7.21
CA LEU A 39 -5.69 4.38 6.80
C LEU A 39 -6.09 2.93 7.08
N ILE A 40 -6.69 2.64 8.24
CA ILE A 40 -7.17 1.30 8.58
C ILE A 40 -8.28 0.88 7.61
N ARG A 41 -9.24 1.77 7.32
CA ARG A 41 -10.30 1.50 6.35
C ARG A 41 -9.74 1.21 4.96
N TRP A 42 -8.77 1.99 4.48
CA TRP A 42 -8.14 1.78 3.18
C TRP A 42 -7.35 0.48 3.12
N GLN A 43 -6.65 0.12 4.20
CA GLN A 43 -5.94 -1.16 4.30
C GLN A 43 -6.91 -2.34 4.26
N ASN A 44 -8.03 -2.26 4.99
CA ASN A 44 -9.06 -3.29 4.99
C ASN A 44 -9.76 -3.40 3.64
N ALA A 45 -9.94 -2.28 2.94
CA ALA A 45 -10.49 -2.23 1.58
C ALA A 45 -9.47 -2.60 0.49
N GLY A 46 -8.21 -2.92 0.84
CA GLY A 46 -7.14 -3.21 -0.14
C GLY A 46 -6.70 -2.02 -0.99
N ARG A 47 -7.11 -0.80 -0.60
CA ARG A 47 -6.78 0.46 -1.30
C ARG A 47 -5.45 1.05 -0.87
N PHE A 48 -4.88 0.62 0.25
CA PHE A 48 -3.59 1.08 0.76
C PHE A 48 -2.76 -0.10 1.29
N PRO A 49 -1.41 -0.06 1.23
CA PRO A 49 -0.56 -1.12 1.73
C PRO A 49 -0.82 -1.44 3.21
N LYS A 50 -0.86 -2.73 3.56
CA LYS A 50 -0.98 -3.17 4.96
C LYS A 50 0.26 -2.78 5.75
N ALA A 51 0.04 -2.26 6.96
CA ALA A 51 1.12 -1.97 7.91
C ALA A 51 1.71 -3.26 8.49
N ALA A 52 3.01 -3.27 8.69
CA ALA A 52 3.69 -4.18 9.59
C ALA A 52 3.59 -3.67 11.03
N ARG A 53 3.38 -4.57 11.98
CA ARG A 53 3.47 -4.28 13.42
C ARG A 53 4.91 -4.50 13.86
N LEU A 54 5.67 -3.42 14.04
CA LEU A 54 7.07 -3.49 14.50
C LEU A 54 7.20 -3.36 16.04
N GLY A 55 6.07 -3.24 16.74
CA GLY A 55 5.98 -3.21 18.19
C GLY A 55 4.51 -3.18 18.63
N GLY A 56 4.27 -3.11 19.94
CA GLY A 56 2.91 -3.17 20.50
C GLY A 56 1.92 -2.20 19.84
N THR A 57 2.30 -0.92 19.80
CA THR A 57 1.49 0.18 19.24
C THR A 57 2.11 0.85 18.01
N ARG A 58 3.23 0.33 17.50
CA ARG A 58 3.97 0.93 16.38
C ARG A 58 3.66 0.21 15.07
N LEU A 59 2.91 0.91 14.22
CA LEU A 59 2.65 0.52 12.84
C LEU A 59 3.68 1.19 11.94
N ALA A 60 4.20 0.42 10.99
CA ALA A 60 5.09 0.94 9.96
C ALA A 60 4.78 0.29 8.61
N TRP A 61 5.07 0.99 7.52
CA TRP A 61 4.74 0.54 6.18
C TRP A 61 6.00 0.29 5.36
N PRO A 62 6.09 -0.83 4.64
CA PRO A 62 7.12 -1.03 3.63
C PRO A 62 7.20 0.15 2.67
N ARG A 63 8.36 0.81 2.61
CA ARG A 63 8.58 1.98 1.73
C ARG A 63 8.19 1.67 0.29
N ASP A 64 8.66 0.56 -0.26
CA ASP A 64 8.43 0.22 -1.67
C ASP A 64 6.96 0.05 -2.00
N LYS A 65 6.17 -0.50 -1.07
CA LYS A 65 4.72 -0.66 -1.26
C LYS A 65 4.00 0.69 -1.22
N VAL A 66 4.44 1.59 -0.35
CA VAL A 66 3.90 2.96 -0.29
C VAL A 66 4.26 3.73 -1.55
N MET A 67 5.51 3.65 -2.02
CA MET A 67 5.93 4.33 -3.24
C MET A 67 5.19 3.80 -4.48
N ALA A 68 5.03 2.47 -4.60
CA ALA A 68 4.24 1.87 -5.68
C ALA A 68 2.76 2.31 -5.62
N TRP A 69 2.21 2.50 -4.42
CA TRP A 69 0.86 3.04 -4.26
C TRP A 69 0.78 4.51 -4.69
N CYS A 70 1.78 5.33 -4.36
CA CYS A 70 1.86 6.73 -4.82
C CYS A 70 1.92 6.79 -6.34
N GLU A 71 2.76 5.97 -6.98
CA GLU A 71 2.86 5.91 -8.44
C GLU A 71 1.53 5.52 -9.09
N LYS A 72 0.83 4.52 -8.53
CA LYS A 72 -0.51 4.17 -8.97
C LYS A 72 -1.49 5.34 -8.83
N SER A 73 -1.45 6.03 -7.69
CA SER A 73 -2.35 7.16 -7.41
C SER A 73 -2.11 8.34 -8.36
N ILE A 74 -0.86 8.57 -8.77
CA ILE A 74 -0.51 9.56 -9.79
C ILE A 74 -1.16 9.18 -11.13
N LYS A 75 -0.99 7.93 -11.57
CA LYS A 75 -1.60 7.43 -12.82
C LYS A 75 -3.14 7.49 -12.78
N ASP A 76 -3.74 7.11 -11.65
CA ASP A 76 -5.18 7.19 -11.47
C ASP A 76 -5.65 8.66 -11.55
N GLY A 77 -4.87 9.59 -11.02
CA GLY A 77 -5.12 11.03 -11.10
C GLY A 77 -4.96 11.62 -12.50
N GLU A 78 -3.98 11.15 -13.30
CA GLU A 78 -3.81 11.55 -14.70
C GLU A 78 -5.03 11.17 -15.56
N ASN A 79 -5.69 10.06 -15.23
CA ASN A 79 -6.88 9.60 -15.93
C ASN A 79 -8.19 10.15 -15.33
N PHE A 80 -8.10 10.97 -14.27
CA PHE A 80 -9.28 11.49 -13.60
C PHE A 80 -9.78 12.76 -14.30
N THR A 81 -10.91 12.64 -14.97
CA THR A 81 -11.67 13.78 -15.50
C THR A 81 -12.83 14.10 -14.57
N TYR A 82 -13.00 15.38 -14.22
CA TYR A 82 -14.23 15.82 -13.56
C TYR A 82 -15.43 15.60 -14.49
N ALA A 83 -16.59 15.28 -13.92
CA ALA A 83 -17.82 15.31 -14.69
C ALA A 83 -18.08 16.76 -15.12
N ASP A 84 -18.35 16.98 -16.41
CA ASP A 84 -18.83 18.27 -16.89
C ASP A 84 -20.19 18.55 -16.24
N PHE A 85 -20.30 19.72 -15.59
CA PHE A 85 -21.52 20.22 -14.95
C PHE A 85 -22.31 21.14 -15.89
#